data_AF-A0A937UCQ2-F1
#
_entry.id   AF-A0A937UCQ2-F1
#
_cell.length_a   1.000
_cell.length_b   1.000
_cell.length_c   1.000
_cell.angle_alpha   90.00
_cell.angle_beta   90.00
_cell.angle_gamma   90.00
#
_symmetry.space_group_name_H-M   'P 1'
#
loop_
_entity.id
_entity.type
_entity.pdbx_description
1 polymer ?
#
loop_
_entity_poly.entity_id
_entity_poly.type
_entity_poly.pdbx_seq_one_letter_code
_entity_poly.pdbx_strand_id
1 'polypeptide(L)'
;MGRFSTYAARFVGTINSMLIDLELSASGQKHLRRIEEAGLLARLQIRQLSGIISATTSTAWLLFSFFAGFAAGIWLLILHDWQLVVFGFVASLVMPKAYALLTFLPVLLLANLAESSAAKGWTVVTSIMAFISALFDYSILSFWVLLVFVYCTIQRGDNNWTPYAIWAYSTTLAPLVYLASKESSSNTATVLALFFAMLSVVLLVIVWQLGFSLKSSVILTGCLATVFSLCTGILTAAMTHTSSAQQPT
;
A
#
# COMPACT_ATOMS: atom_id res chain seq x y z
N MET A 1 60.32 17.08 60.42
CA MET A 1 59.98 17.68 59.11
C MET A 1 59.64 16.68 57.99
N GLY A 2 59.90 15.37 58.11
CA GLY A 2 59.68 14.42 57.00
C GLY A 2 58.22 14.04 56.66
N ARG A 3 57.24 14.25 57.54
CA ARG A 3 55.85 13.79 57.31
C ARG A 3 55.04 14.68 56.37
N PHE A 4 55.33 15.98 56.29
CA PHE A 4 54.58 16.92 55.43
C PHE A 4 54.83 16.69 53.93
N SER A 5 56.06 16.32 53.56
CA SER A 5 56.44 16.00 52.18
C SER A 5 55.66 14.79 51.63
N THR A 6 55.44 13.76 52.44
CA THR A 6 54.71 12.56 52.04
C THR A 6 53.21 12.83 51.80
N TYR A 7 52.59 13.71 52.58
CA TYR A 7 51.18 14.09 52.38
C TYR A 7 50.99 14.96 51.14
N ALA A 8 51.90 15.91 50.89
CA ALA A 8 51.85 16.74 49.68
C ALA A 8 52.01 15.90 48.40
N ALA A 9 52.93 14.93 48.39
CA ALA A 9 53.13 14.04 47.24
C ALA A 9 51.92 13.14 46.96
N ARG A 10 51.27 12.60 48.01
CA ARG A 10 50.04 11.80 47.83
C ARG A 10 48.87 12.64 47.32
N PHE A 11 48.70 13.86 47.82
CA PHE A 11 47.62 14.74 47.40
C PHE A 11 47.75 15.16 45.93
N VAL A 12 48.97 15.51 45.48
CA VAL A 12 49.24 15.83 44.07
C VAL A 12 49.01 14.61 43.16
N GLY A 13 49.39 13.41 43.62
CA GLY A 13 49.11 12.17 42.91
C GLY A 13 47.62 11.91 42.72
N THR A 14 46.82 12.11 43.77
CA THR A 14 45.36 11.94 43.73
C THR A 14 44.67 12.98 42.83
N ILE A 15 45.13 14.24 42.84
CA ILE A 15 44.57 15.26 41.94
C ILE A 15 44.90 14.94 40.48
N ASN A 16 46.13 14.53 40.17
CA ASN A 16 46.50 14.17 38.80
C ASN A 16 45.69 12.96 38.29
N SER A 17 45.43 11.94 39.12
CA SER A 17 44.60 10.81 38.70
C SER A 17 43.15 11.23 38.42
N MET A 18 42.56 12.10 39.27
CA MET A 18 41.20 12.60 39.04
C MET A 18 41.10 13.48 37.79
N LEU A 19 42.15 14.25 37.48
CA LEU A 19 42.17 15.14 36.32
C LEU A 19 42.29 14.33 35.02
N ILE A 20 43.07 13.25 35.02
CA ILE A 20 43.18 12.30 33.91
C ILE A 20 41.84 11.58 33.66
N ASP A 21 41.15 11.15 34.72
CA ASP A 21 39.84 10.50 34.60
C ASP A 21 38.76 11.45 34.06
N LEU A 22 38.82 12.73 34.44
CA LEU A 22 37.92 13.79 33.93
C LEU A 22 38.17 14.09 32.44
N GLU A 23 39.42 14.18 32.01
CA GLU A 23 39.74 14.37 30.59
C GLU A 23 39.35 13.17 29.73
N LEU A 24 39.58 11.95 30.24
CA LEU A 24 39.13 10.71 29.57
C LEU A 24 37.61 10.64 29.46
N SER A 25 36.89 11.04 30.51
CA SER A 25 35.41 11.09 30.52
C SER A 25 34.85 12.14 29.56
N ALA A 26 35.43 13.35 29.54
CA ALA A 26 35.02 14.43 28.65
C ALA A 26 35.29 14.10 27.17
N SER A 27 36.44 13.48 26.88
CA SER A 27 36.79 13.00 25.53
C SER A 27 35.84 11.89 25.07
N GLY A 28 35.54 10.93 25.95
CA GLY A 28 34.60 9.85 25.69
C GLY A 28 33.19 10.34 25.37
N GLN A 29 32.67 11.31 26.13
CA GLN A 29 31.35 11.90 25.85
C GLN A 29 31.30 12.62 24.50
N LYS A 30 32.37 13.31 24.11
CA LYS A 30 32.44 14.00 22.80
C LYS A 30 32.46 13.01 21.63
N HIS A 31 33.04 11.83 21.81
CA HIS A 31 32.99 10.76 20.79
C HIS A 31 31.61 10.12 20.70
N LEU A 32 30.96 9.85 21.84
CA LEU A 32 29.61 9.28 21.85
C LEU A 32 28.58 10.19 21.16
N ARG A 33 28.62 11.51 21.41
CA ARG A 33 27.73 12.47 20.72
C ARG A 33 27.94 12.48 19.20
N ARG A 34 29.20 12.40 18.73
CA ARG A 34 29.49 12.36 17.29
C ARG A 34 28.98 11.07 16.62
N ILE A 35 29.04 9.94 17.33
CA ILE A 35 28.49 8.67 16.82
C ILE A 35 26.96 8.74 16.74
N GLU A 36 26.31 9.36 17.73
CA GLU A 36 24.86 9.54 17.73
C GLU A 36 24.38 10.47 16.60
N GLU A 37 25.04 11.62 16.40
CA GLU A 37 24.75 12.55 15.30
C GLU A 37 24.97 11.90 13.93
N ALA A 38 26.07 11.16 13.74
CA ALA A 38 26.35 10.44 12.50
C ALA A 38 25.29 9.35 12.23
N GLY A 39 24.86 8.63 13.27
CA GLY A 39 23.79 7.64 13.16
C GLY A 39 22.44 8.26 12.79
N LEU A 40 22.13 9.45 13.32
CA LEU A 40 20.88 10.16 13.05
C LEU A 40 20.85 10.71 11.61
N LEU A 41 21.97 11.25 11.13
CA LEU A 41 22.13 11.66 9.73
C LEU A 41 22.03 10.48 8.76
N ALA A 42 22.66 9.34 9.08
CA ALA A 42 22.55 8.13 8.26
C ALA A 42 21.10 7.64 8.17
N ARG A 43 20.35 7.63 9.29
CA ARG A 43 18.92 7.26 9.28
C ARG A 43 18.06 8.22 8.47
N LEU A 44 18.35 9.53 8.52
CA LEU A 44 17.68 10.53 7.70
C LEU A 44 17.97 10.31 6.20
N GLN A 45 19.23 10.09 5.82
CA GLN A 45 19.60 9.82 4.44
C GLN A 45 18.96 8.53 3.91
N ILE A 46 18.94 7.45 4.70
CA ILE A 46 18.31 6.19 4.32
C ILE A 46 16.80 6.39 4.09
N ARG A 47 16.11 7.13 4.96
CA ARG A 47 14.68 7.46 4.77
C ARG A 47 14.46 8.26 3.48
N GLN A 48 15.25 9.30 3.24
CA GLN A 48 15.13 10.12 2.02
C GLN A 48 15.38 9.29 0.76
N LEU A 49 16.43 8.45 0.75
CA LEU A 49 16.74 7.57 -0.36
C LEU A 49 15.61 6.57 -0.64
N SER A 50 15.03 5.96 0.40
CA SER A 50 13.87 5.06 0.24
C SER A 50 12.65 5.77 -0.35
N GLY A 51 12.41 7.03 0.02
CA GLY A 51 11.35 7.86 -0.55
C GLY A 51 11.56 8.16 -2.02
N ILE A 52 12.79 8.49 -2.42
CA ILE A 52 13.11 8.79 -3.83
C ILE A 52 12.97 7.53 -4.71
N ILE A 53 13.49 6.40 -4.25
CA ILE A 53 13.45 5.13 -5.00
C ILE A 53 12.01 4.65 -5.21
N SER A 54 11.16 4.74 -4.18
CA SER A 54 9.75 4.37 -4.31
C SER A 54 9.02 5.31 -5.26
N ALA A 55 9.24 6.62 -5.16
CA ALA A 55 8.60 7.61 -6.03
C ALA A 55 8.96 7.42 -7.52
N THR A 56 10.23 7.17 -7.86
CA THR A 56 10.65 6.96 -9.25
C THR A 56 10.10 5.66 -9.81
N THR A 57 10.10 4.58 -9.03
CA THR A 57 9.58 3.26 -9.46
C THR A 57 8.08 3.31 -9.72
N SER A 58 7.30 3.92 -8.82
CA SER A 58 5.85 4.06 -8.99
C SER A 58 5.49 4.93 -10.19
N THR A 59 6.22 6.04 -10.39
CA THR A 59 5.98 6.94 -11.52
C THR A 59 6.28 6.26 -12.86
N ALA A 60 7.39 5.51 -12.94
CA ALA A 60 7.75 4.75 -14.14
C ALA A 60 6.68 3.69 -14.47
N TRP A 61 6.18 2.98 -13.46
CA TRP A 61 5.14 1.97 -13.64
C TRP A 61 3.81 2.57 -14.12
N LEU A 62 3.42 3.73 -13.58
CA LEU A 62 2.22 4.46 -14.01
C LEU A 62 2.34 4.91 -15.47
N LEU A 63 3.48 5.46 -15.87
CA LEU A 63 3.73 5.87 -17.25
C LEU A 63 3.66 4.67 -18.20
N PHE A 64 4.29 3.54 -17.82
CA PHE A 64 4.23 2.32 -18.61
C PHE A 64 2.79 1.83 -18.78
N SER A 65 2.00 1.81 -17.69
CA SER A 65 0.60 1.38 -17.72
C SER A 65 -0.28 2.29 -18.59
N PHE A 66 0.00 3.60 -18.57
CA PHE A 66 -0.69 4.58 -19.41
C PHE A 66 -0.39 4.35 -20.90
N PHE A 67 0.90 4.28 -21.27
CA PHE A 67 1.29 4.05 -22.67
C PHE A 67 0.83 2.67 -23.18
N ALA A 68 0.82 1.65 -22.32
CA ALA A 68 0.28 0.34 -22.66
C ALA A 68 -1.21 0.42 -23.04
N GLY A 69 -2.01 1.20 -22.30
CA GLY A 69 -3.40 1.47 -22.63
C GLY A 69 -3.60 2.17 -23.97
N PHE A 70 -2.81 3.21 -24.25
CA PHE A 70 -2.84 3.90 -25.55
C PHE A 70 -2.45 2.98 -26.71
N ALA A 71 -1.35 2.24 -26.56
CA ALA A 71 -0.88 1.29 -27.57
C ALA A 71 -1.94 0.21 -27.84
N ALA A 72 -2.56 -0.34 -26.80
CA ALA A 72 -3.64 -1.33 -26.95
C ALA A 72 -4.89 -0.73 -27.59
N GLY A 73 -5.27 0.50 -27.23
CA GLY A 73 -6.40 1.20 -27.84
C GLY A 73 -6.20 1.42 -29.34
N ILE A 74 -5.01 1.89 -29.75
CA ILE A 74 -4.67 2.06 -31.17
C ILE A 74 -4.69 0.70 -31.88
N TRP A 75 -4.17 -0.36 -31.25
CA TRP A 75 -4.20 -1.70 -31.82
C TRP A 75 -5.64 -2.19 -32.04
N LEU A 76 -6.54 -1.97 -31.08
CA LEU A 76 -7.95 -2.35 -31.21
C LEU A 76 -8.67 -1.56 -32.31
N LEU A 77 -8.30 -0.30 -32.54
CA LEU A 77 -8.83 0.48 -33.66
C LEU A 77 -8.42 -0.12 -35.01
N ILE A 78 -7.19 -0.64 -35.11
CA ILE A 78 -6.71 -1.35 -36.31
C ILE A 78 -7.48 -2.67 -36.51
N LEU A 79 -7.86 -3.35 -35.42
CA LEU A 79 -8.71 -4.54 -35.45
C LEU A 79 -10.20 -4.23 -35.70
N HIS A 80 -10.56 -2.96 -35.95
CA HIS A 80 -11.92 -2.47 -36.16
C HIS A 80 -12.87 -2.65 -34.95
N ASP A 81 -12.36 -2.96 -33.77
CA ASP A 81 -13.13 -3.11 -32.53
C ASP A 81 -13.30 -1.77 -31.78
N TRP A 82 -13.84 -0.78 -32.49
CA TRP A 82 -14.06 0.57 -31.94
C TRP A 82 -15.02 0.56 -30.74
N GLN A 83 -15.94 -0.40 -30.67
CA GLN A 83 -16.87 -0.56 -29.55
C GLN A 83 -16.15 -0.81 -28.23
N LEU A 84 -15.06 -1.59 -28.24
CA LEU A 84 -14.28 -1.90 -27.05
C LEU A 84 -13.53 -0.65 -26.54
N VAL A 85 -13.04 0.17 -27.48
CA VAL A 85 -12.33 1.42 -27.18
C VAL A 85 -13.28 2.44 -26.55
N VAL A 86 -14.46 2.63 -27.15
CA VAL A 86 -15.50 3.52 -26.61
C VAL A 86 -15.98 3.00 -25.25
N PHE A 87 -16.21 1.69 -25.12
CA PHE A 87 -16.57 1.07 -23.86
C PHE A 87 -15.53 1.37 -22.78
N GLY A 88 -14.24 1.10 -23.03
CA GLY A 88 -13.18 1.31 -22.02
C GLY A 88 -13.05 2.78 -21.61
N PHE A 89 -13.22 3.70 -22.56
CA PHE A 89 -13.22 5.13 -22.27
C PHE A 89 -14.40 5.55 -21.39
N VAL A 90 -15.63 5.18 -21.77
CA VAL A 90 -16.84 5.50 -20.99
C VAL A 90 -16.81 4.81 -19.63
N ALA A 91 -16.41 3.54 -19.59
CA ALA A 91 -16.18 2.74 -18.39
C ALA A 91 -15.27 3.48 -17.39
N SER A 92 -14.15 4.03 -17.86
CA SER A 92 -13.21 4.75 -17.01
C SER A 92 -13.79 6.02 -16.37
N LEU A 93 -14.77 6.66 -17.00
CA LEU A 93 -15.44 7.87 -16.49
C LEU A 93 -16.62 7.55 -15.57
N VAL A 94 -17.36 6.48 -15.88
CA VAL A 94 -18.55 6.07 -15.13
C VAL A 94 -18.16 5.30 -13.87
N MET A 95 -17.13 4.44 -13.93
CA MET A 95 -16.76 3.56 -12.83
C MET A 95 -16.41 4.30 -11.54
N PRO A 96 -15.59 5.37 -11.51
CA PRO A 96 -15.28 6.06 -10.25
C PRO A 96 -16.52 6.61 -9.56
N LYS A 97 -17.49 7.10 -10.34
CA LYS A 97 -18.77 7.61 -9.83
C LYS A 97 -19.67 6.47 -9.33
N ALA A 98 -19.74 5.37 -10.08
CA ALA A 98 -20.52 4.20 -9.71
C ALA A 98 -19.94 3.52 -8.46
N TYR A 99 -18.63 3.35 -8.41
CA TYR A 99 -17.90 2.82 -7.26
C TYR A 99 -18.14 3.69 -6.04
N ALA A 100 -17.90 5.00 -6.14
CA ALA A 100 -18.16 5.93 -5.04
C ALA A 100 -19.61 5.83 -4.56
N LEU A 101 -20.61 5.80 -5.44
CA LEU A 101 -22.02 5.69 -5.05
C LEU A 101 -22.32 4.37 -4.31
N LEU A 102 -21.76 3.26 -4.80
CA LEU A 102 -21.98 1.93 -4.23
C LEU A 102 -21.27 1.73 -2.89
N THR A 103 -20.07 2.29 -2.72
CA THR A 103 -19.31 2.16 -1.48
C THR A 103 -19.67 3.21 -0.44
N PHE A 104 -20.14 4.40 -0.83
CA PHE A 104 -20.42 5.49 0.12
C PHE A 104 -21.39 5.06 1.22
N LEU A 105 -22.47 4.37 0.84
CA LEU A 105 -23.57 4.02 1.74
C LEU A 105 -23.18 2.95 2.79
N PRO A 106 -22.59 1.80 2.40
CA PRO A 106 -22.14 0.81 3.37
C PRO A 106 -20.92 1.29 4.16
N VAL A 107 -19.97 1.98 3.54
CA VAL A 107 -18.76 2.46 4.25
C VAL A 107 -19.12 3.48 5.32
N LEU A 108 -20.05 4.42 5.07
CA LEU A 108 -20.50 5.35 6.12
C LEU A 108 -21.19 4.64 7.29
N LEU A 109 -21.99 3.63 6.99
CA LEU A 109 -22.66 2.85 8.03
C LEU A 109 -21.63 2.08 8.87
N LEU A 110 -20.73 1.37 8.21
CA LEU A 110 -19.73 0.53 8.87
C LEU A 110 -18.65 1.36 9.59
N ALA A 111 -18.26 2.52 9.04
CA ALA A 111 -17.31 3.43 9.69
C ALA A 111 -17.88 3.99 11.00
N ASN A 112 -19.13 4.46 11.00
CA ASN A 112 -19.79 4.92 12.22
C ASN A 112 -19.90 3.81 13.28
N LEU A 113 -20.24 2.59 12.86
CA LEU A 113 -20.27 1.44 13.77
C LEU A 113 -18.87 1.09 14.29
N ALA A 114 -17.84 1.17 13.44
CA ALA A 114 -16.46 0.90 13.82
C ALA A 114 -15.94 1.92 14.82
N GLU A 115 -16.21 3.21 14.65
CA GLU A 115 -15.82 4.27 15.60
C GLU A 115 -16.54 4.10 16.94
N SER A 116 -17.85 3.82 16.93
CA SER A 116 -18.59 3.54 18.16
C SER A 116 -18.09 2.30 18.89
N SER A 117 -17.58 1.30 18.17
CA SER A 117 -17.03 0.07 18.77
C SER A 117 -15.59 0.26 19.24
N ALA A 118 -14.81 1.08 18.54
CA ALA A 118 -13.45 1.44 18.92
C ALA A 118 -13.45 2.24 20.24
N ALA A 119 -14.42 3.14 20.41
CA ALA A 119 -14.61 3.88 21.66
C ALA A 119 -14.88 2.97 22.88
N LYS A 120 -15.37 1.75 22.67
CA LYS A 120 -15.62 0.75 23.73
C LYS A 120 -14.45 -0.22 23.96
N GLY A 121 -13.37 -0.11 23.19
CA GLY A 121 -12.18 -0.97 23.30
C GLY A 121 -12.38 -2.40 22.78
N TRP A 122 -13.44 -2.67 22.01
CA TRP A 122 -13.74 -4.01 21.51
C TRP A 122 -13.00 -4.30 20.20
N THR A 123 -11.71 -4.62 20.30
CA THR A 123 -10.81 -4.88 19.16
C THR A 123 -11.29 -5.98 18.21
N VAL A 124 -11.97 -7.02 18.75
CA VAL A 124 -12.49 -8.11 17.92
C VAL A 124 -13.64 -7.63 17.03
N VAL A 125 -14.53 -6.80 17.58
CA VAL A 125 -15.71 -6.30 16.85
C VAL A 125 -15.30 -5.31 15.76
N THR A 126 -14.32 -4.44 16.03
CA THR A 126 -13.77 -3.53 15.01
C THR A 126 -13.10 -4.28 13.87
N SER A 127 -12.34 -5.35 14.18
CA SER A 127 -11.72 -6.21 13.17
C SER A 127 -12.75 -6.92 12.28
N ILE A 128 -13.83 -7.46 12.88
CA ILE A 128 -14.90 -8.12 12.11
C ILE A 128 -15.63 -7.12 11.20
N MET A 129 -15.93 -5.91 11.69
CA MET A 129 -16.56 -4.88 10.85
C MET A 129 -15.65 -4.43 9.71
N ALA A 130 -14.35 -4.25 9.98
CA ALA A 130 -13.37 -3.94 8.95
C ALA A 130 -13.26 -5.05 7.89
N PHE A 131 -13.30 -6.33 8.31
CA PHE A 131 -13.34 -7.47 7.41
C PHE A 131 -14.58 -7.45 6.50
N ILE A 132 -15.77 -7.25 7.08
CA ILE A 132 -17.02 -7.21 6.30
C ILE A 132 -17.01 -6.03 5.30
N SER A 133 -16.54 -4.86 5.73
CA SER A 133 -16.39 -3.69 4.85
C SER A 133 -15.44 -3.99 3.69
N ALA A 134 -14.25 -4.50 4.01
CA ALA A 134 -13.25 -4.84 3.00
C ALA A 134 -13.77 -5.93 2.04
N LEU A 135 -14.49 -6.93 2.56
CA LEU A 135 -15.06 -7.98 1.73
C LEU A 135 -16.05 -7.42 0.71
N PHE A 136 -16.87 -6.44 1.13
CA PHE A 136 -17.80 -5.75 0.25
C PHE A 136 -17.06 -4.95 -0.83
N ASP A 137 -16.04 -4.16 -0.44
CA ASP A 137 -15.25 -3.35 -1.37
C ASP A 137 -14.53 -4.22 -2.40
N TYR A 138 -13.85 -5.29 -1.97
CA TYR A 138 -13.17 -6.22 -2.86
C TYR A 138 -14.15 -7.03 -3.72
N SER A 139 -15.38 -7.28 -3.26
CA SER A 139 -16.40 -7.94 -4.07
C SER A 139 -16.88 -7.05 -5.22
N ILE A 140 -17.11 -5.76 -4.98
CA ILE A 140 -17.43 -4.80 -6.04
C ILE A 140 -16.26 -4.69 -7.03
N LEU A 141 -15.04 -4.61 -6.51
CA LEU A 141 -13.86 -4.51 -7.36
C LEU A 141 -13.63 -5.78 -8.18
N SER A 142 -13.85 -6.95 -7.59
CA SER A 142 -13.81 -8.25 -8.27
C SER A 142 -14.84 -8.31 -9.39
N PHE A 143 -16.08 -7.89 -9.12
CA PHE A 143 -17.13 -7.79 -10.12
C PHE A 143 -16.73 -6.86 -11.28
N TRP A 144 -16.13 -5.72 -10.98
CA TRP A 144 -15.62 -4.79 -12.00
C TRP A 144 -14.55 -5.43 -12.90
N VAL A 145 -13.54 -6.04 -12.27
CA VAL A 145 -12.44 -6.73 -12.96
C VAL A 145 -13.01 -7.82 -13.88
N LEU A 146 -13.95 -8.63 -13.37
CA LEU A 146 -14.62 -9.67 -14.15
C LEU A 146 -15.46 -9.10 -15.29
N LEU A 147 -16.19 -8.01 -15.07
CA LEU A 147 -17.03 -7.38 -16.10
C LEU A 147 -16.17 -6.91 -17.27
N VAL A 148 -15.09 -6.17 -17.01
CA VAL A 148 -14.16 -5.69 -18.05
C VAL A 148 -13.52 -6.88 -18.77
N PHE A 149 -13.09 -7.89 -18.02
CA PHE A 149 -12.46 -9.09 -18.57
C PHE A 149 -13.40 -9.86 -19.50
N VAL A 150 -14.62 -10.16 -19.04
CA VAL A 150 -15.64 -10.89 -19.81
C VAL A 150 -16.05 -10.11 -21.06
N TYR A 151 -16.18 -8.79 -20.95
CA TYR A 151 -16.48 -7.97 -22.13
C TYR A 151 -15.37 -8.05 -23.18
N CYS A 152 -14.11 -8.02 -22.76
CA CYS A 152 -12.97 -8.18 -23.66
C CYS A 152 -12.87 -9.58 -24.27
N THR A 153 -13.20 -10.65 -23.53
CA THR A 153 -13.19 -12.01 -24.06
C THR A 153 -14.31 -12.27 -25.06
N ILE A 154 -15.50 -11.72 -24.83
CA ILE A 154 -16.65 -11.83 -25.75
C ILE A 154 -16.33 -11.11 -27.07
N GLN A 155 -15.80 -9.89 -27.00
CA GLN A 155 -15.54 -9.09 -28.19
C GLN A 155 -14.37 -9.63 -29.03
N ARG A 156 -13.44 -10.38 -28.43
CA ARG A 156 -12.26 -10.92 -29.12
C ARG A 156 -12.60 -11.73 -30.37
N GLY A 157 -13.60 -12.61 -30.28
CA GLY A 157 -13.81 -13.65 -31.29
C GLY A 157 -12.51 -14.42 -31.60
N ASP A 158 -12.17 -14.48 -32.88
CA ASP A 158 -10.98 -15.17 -33.41
C ASP A 158 -9.71 -14.30 -33.45
N ASN A 159 -9.78 -13.04 -33.01
CA ASN A 159 -8.63 -12.14 -33.02
C ASN A 159 -7.59 -12.50 -31.96
N ASN A 160 -6.36 -11.98 -32.14
CA ASN A 160 -5.28 -12.16 -31.18
C ASN A 160 -5.66 -11.58 -29.80
N TRP A 161 -5.48 -12.34 -28.72
CA TRP A 161 -5.82 -11.95 -27.35
C TRP A 161 -4.96 -10.83 -26.77
N THR A 162 -3.72 -10.67 -27.22
CA THR A 162 -2.76 -9.71 -26.65
C THR A 162 -3.30 -8.27 -26.52
N PRO A 163 -3.85 -7.63 -27.58
CA PRO A 163 -4.39 -6.28 -27.46
C PRO A 163 -5.57 -6.17 -26.49
N TYR A 164 -6.44 -7.18 -26.44
CA TYR A 164 -7.58 -7.21 -25.51
C TYR A 164 -7.11 -7.36 -24.06
N ALA A 165 -6.08 -8.15 -23.80
CA ALA A 165 -5.54 -8.33 -22.44
C ALA A 165 -4.91 -7.02 -21.91
N ILE A 166 -4.12 -6.34 -22.73
CA ILE A 166 -3.49 -5.05 -22.35
C ILE A 166 -4.58 -3.97 -22.17
N TRP A 167 -5.60 -3.97 -23.03
CA TRP A 167 -6.73 -3.06 -22.89
C TRP A 167 -7.57 -3.32 -21.64
N ALA A 168 -7.86 -4.59 -21.34
CA ALA A 168 -8.58 -4.99 -20.13
C ALA A 168 -7.84 -4.55 -18.86
N TYR A 169 -6.52 -4.75 -18.83
CA TYR A 169 -5.65 -4.26 -17.76
C TYR A 169 -5.75 -2.75 -17.57
N SER A 170 -5.59 -2.00 -18.65
CA SER A 170 -5.59 -0.54 -18.62
C SER A 170 -6.96 0.02 -18.24
N THR A 171 -8.03 -0.52 -18.82
CA THR A 171 -9.43 -0.12 -18.56
C THR A 171 -9.82 -0.42 -17.12
N THR A 172 -9.38 -1.56 -16.58
CA THR A 172 -9.67 -1.93 -15.20
C THR A 172 -8.98 -0.99 -14.23
N LEU A 173 -7.72 -0.64 -14.47
CA LEU A 173 -6.92 0.16 -13.53
C LEU A 173 -7.12 1.67 -13.64
N ALA A 174 -7.43 2.20 -14.82
CA ALA A 174 -7.61 3.63 -15.04
C ALA A 174 -8.52 4.32 -13.98
N PRO A 175 -9.74 3.82 -13.70
CA PRO A 175 -10.60 4.45 -12.71
C PRO A 175 -10.07 4.32 -11.27
N LEU A 176 -9.39 3.21 -10.94
CA LEU A 176 -8.80 3.01 -9.61
C LEU A 176 -7.62 3.94 -9.37
N VAL A 177 -6.74 4.10 -10.36
CA VAL A 177 -5.62 5.05 -10.30
C VAL A 177 -6.15 6.48 -10.12
N TYR A 178 -7.24 6.83 -10.81
CA TYR A 178 -7.91 8.11 -10.62
C TYR A 178 -8.42 8.28 -9.18
N LEU A 179 -9.09 7.28 -8.60
CA LEU A 179 -9.53 7.31 -7.20
C LEU A 179 -8.35 7.45 -6.24
N ALA A 180 -7.28 6.70 -6.45
CA ALA A 180 -6.05 6.80 -5.64
C ALA A 180 -5.40 8.18 -5.71
N SER A 181 -5.51 8.89 -6.83
CA SER A 181 -5.00 10.25 -6.96
C SER A 181 -5.79 11.30 -6.16
N LYS A 182 -7.02 10.98 -5.77
CA LYS A 182 -7.89 11.86 -4.97
C LYS A 182 -7.78 11.61 -3.47
N GLU A 183 -7.15 10.52 -3.07
CA GLU A 183 -6.96 10.13 -1.67
C GLU A 183 -5.55 10.48 -1.19
N SER A 184 -5.36 10.60 0.13
CA SER A 184 -4.05 10.84 0.70
C SER A 184 -3.12 9.65 0.45
N SER A 185 -1.86 9.89 0.13
CA SER A 185 -0.86 8.84 -0.14
C SER A 185 -0.60 7.89 1.05
N SER A 186 -1.06 8.22 2.24
CA SER A 186 -1.01 7.34 3.43
C SER A 186 -2.18 6.36 3.53
N ASN A 187 -3.13 6.35 2.60
CA ASN A 187 -4.27 5.43 2.66
C ASN A 187 -3.87 4.03 2.16
N THR A 188 -3.52 3.16 3.10
CA THR A 188 -3.13 1.77 2.84
C THR A 188 -4.23 0.99 2.12
N ALA A 189 -5.52 1.29 2.36
CA ALA A 189 -6.63 0.55 1.77
C ALA A 189 -6.67 0.70 0.24
N THR A 190 -6.44 1.92 -0.27
CA THR A 190 -6.46 2.24 -1.70
C THR A 190 -5.31 1.57 -2.44
N VAL A 191 -4.13 1.56 -1.83
CA VAL A 191 -2.95 0.86 -2.36
C VAL A 191 -3.23 -0.64 -2.45
N LEU A 192 -3.85 -1.21 -1.41
CA LEU A 192 -4.18 -2.63 -1.36
C LEU A 192 -5.28 -2.99 -2.38
N ALA A 193 -6.23 -2.10 -2.62
CA ALA A 193 -7.25 -2.22 -3.66
C ALA A 193 -6.65 -2.19 -5.09
N LEU A 194 -5.73 -1.25 -5.37
CA LEU A 194 -5.00 -1.22 -6.65
C LEU A 194 -4.23 -2.52 -6.86
N PHE A 195 -3.51 -2.97 -5.84
CA PHE A 195 -2.71 -4.18 -5.92
C PHE A 195 -3.58 -5.42 -6.18
N PHE A 196 -4.71 -5.53 -5.50
CA PHE A 196 -5.69 -6.57 -5.76
C PHE A 196 -6.21 -6.53 -7.21
N ALA A 197 -6.54 -5.35 -7.75
CA ALA A 197 -7.03 -5.23 -9.12
C ALA A 197 -5.96 -5.65 -10.15
N MET A 198 -4.71 -5.19 -9.97
CA MET A 198 -3.58 -5.57 -10.81
C MET A 198 -3.37 -7.09 -10.81
N LEU A 199 -3.29 -7.68 -9.62
CA LEU A 199 -3.08 -9.11 -9.46
C LEU A 199 -4.25 -9.91 -10.06
N SER A 200 -5.48 -9.48 -9.81
CA SER A 200 -6.68 -10.15 -10.33
C SER A 200 -6.72 -10.18 -11.85
N VAL A 201 -6.45 -9.06 -12.53
CA VAL A 201 -6.43 -9.04 -14.00
C VAL A 201 -5.31 -9.94 -14.55
N VAL A 202 -4.11 -9.87 -13.99
CA VAL A 202 -2.97 -10.68 -14.45
C VAL A 202 -3.28 -12.17 -14.30
N LEU A 203 -3.83 -12.57 -13.16
CA LEU A 203 -4.21 -13.97 -12.92
C LEU A 203 -5.34 -14.41 -13.86
N LEU A 204 -6.34 -13.57 -14.12
CA LEU A 204 -7.39 -13.88 -15.11
C LEU A 204 -6.83 -14.10 -16.51
N VAL A 205 -5.90 -13.24 -16.94
CA VAL A 205 -5.22 -13.39 -18.24
C VAL A 205 -4.46 -14.72 -18.30
N ILE A 206 -3.74 -15.09 -17.25
CA ILE A 206 -3.00 -16.37 -17.19
C ILE A 206 -3.96 -17.56 -17.24
N VAL A 207 -5.00 -17.56 -16.40
CA VAL A 207 -5.99 -18.64 -16.30
C VAL A 207 -6.73 -18.84 -17.62
N TRP A 208 -7.06 -17.74 -18.30
CA TRP A 208 -7.69 -17.79 -19.61
C TRP A 208 -6.79 -18.38 -20.68
N GLN A 209 -5.50 -18.03 -20.68
CA GLN A 209 -4.52 -18.60 -21.62
C GLN A 209 -4.26 -20.09 -21.39
N LEU A 210 -4.50 -20.59 -20.17
CA LEU A 210 -4.48 -22.02 -19.86
C LEU A 210 -5.76 -22.75 -20.25
N GLY A 211 -6.76 -22.06 -20.80
CA GLY A 211 -8.01 -22.66 -21.28
C GLY A 211 -9.02 -22.97 -20.19
N PHE A 212 -8.89 -22.38 -19.00
CA PHE A 212 -9.87 -22.59 -17.93
C PHE A 212 -11.20 -21.87 -18.21
N SER A 213 -12.29 -22.45 -17.69
CA SER A 213 -13.63 -21.89 -17.83
C SER A 213 -13.82 -20.56 -17.07
N LEU A 214 -14.78 -19.74 -17.52
CA LEU A 214 -15.22 -18.53 -16.82
C LEU A 214 -15.65 -18.81 -15.37
N LYS A 215 -16.21 -20.01 -15.08
CA LYS A 215 -16.58 -20.39 -13.71
C LYS A 215 -15.35 -20.41 -12.78
N SER A 216 -14.23 -20.95 -13.24
CA SER A 216 -12.98 -20.98 -12.48
C SER A 216 -12.42 -19.59 -12.25
N SER A 217 -12.59 -18.69 -13.22
CA SER A 217 -12.17 -17.29 -13.15
C SER A 217 -12.94 -16.51 -12.06
N VAL A 218 -14.25 -16.73 -11.95
CA VAL A 218 -15.08 -16.15 -10.89
C VAL A 218 -14.67 -16.67 -9.51
N ILE A 219 -14.44 -17.98 -9.39
CA ILE A 219 -14.01 -18.58 -8.11
C ILE A 219 -12.65 -18.01 -7.69
N LEU A 220 -11.69 -17.89 -8.62
CA LEU A 220 -10.36 -17.37 -8.32
C LEU A 220 -10.39 -15.93 -7.82
N THR A 221 -11.10 -15.06 -8.53
CA THR A 221 -11.25 -13.64 -8.14
C THR A 221 -12.01 -13.47 -6.83
N GLY A 222 -13.01 -14.33 -6.57
CA GLY A 222 -13.67 -14.43 -5.26
C GLY A 222 -12.72 -14.85 -4.14
N CYS A 223 -11.88 -15.87 -4.35
CA CYS A 223 -10.87 -16.30 -3.38
C CYS A 223 -9.82 -15.22 -3.11
N LEU A 224 -9.40 -14.48 -4.14
CA LEU A 224 -8.50 -13.34 -3.95
C LEU A 224 -9.17 -12.26 -3.09
N ALA A 225 -10.45 -11.94 -3.36
CA ALA A 225 -11.18 -10.93 -2.62
C ALA A 225 -11.30 -11.29 -1.12
N THR A 226 -11.54 -12.56 -0.79
CA THR A 226 -11.60 -13.02 0.60
C THR A 226 -10.25 -12.95 1.30
N VAL A 227 -9.15 -13.35 0.62
CA VAL A 227 -7.80 -13.28 1.18
C VAL A 227 -7.38 -11.83 1.46
N PHE A 228 -7.64 -10.92 0.53
CA PHE A 228 -7.33 -9.50 0.69
C PHE A 228 -8.18 -8.82 1.77
N SER A 229 -9.46 -9.21 1.86
CA SER A 229 -10.33 -8.77 2.95
C SER A 229 -9.83 -9.24 4.32
N LEU A 230 -9.42 -10.53 4.44
CA LEU A 230 -8.83 -11.07 5.68
C LEU A 230 -7.58 -10.28 6.08
N CYS A 231 -6.69 -9.99 5.12
CA CYS A 231 -5.50 -9.19 5.37
C CYS A 231 -5.85 -7.79 5.93
N THR A 232 -6.86 -7.14 5.35
CA THR A 232 -7.32 -5.81 5.79
C THR A 232 -7.89 -5.84 7.21
N GLY A 233 -8.67 -6.87 7.55
CA GLY A 233 -9.21 -7.06 8.91
C GLY A 233 -8.12 -7.29 9.97
N ILE A 234 -7.09 -8.08 9.64
CA ILE A 234 -5.94 -8.33 10.52
C ILE A 234 -5.11 -7.05 10.72
N LEU A 235 -4.84 -6.30 9.64
CA LEU A 235 -4.12 -5.03 9.70
C LEU A 235 -4.85 -4.02 10.60
N THR A 236 -6.17 -3.93 10.47
CA THR A 236 -7.00 -3.04 11.30
C THR A 236 -6.93 -3.44 12.78
N ALA A 237 -7.00 -4.74 13.08
CA ALA A 237 -6.84 -5.23 14.45
C ALA A 237 -5.48 -4.84 15.05
N ALA A 238 -4.39 -5.00 14.29
CA ALA A 238 -3.04 -4.65 14.73
C ALA A 238 -2.91 -3.15 15.06
N MET A 239 -3.52 -2.26 14.26
CA MET A 239 -3.48 -0.81 14.49
C MET A 239 -4.30 -0.36 15.72
N THR A 240 -5.40 -1.05 16.04
CA THR A 240 -6.17 -0.73 17.24
C THR A 240 -5.44 -1.12 18.53
N HIS A 241 -4.67 -2.22 18.52
CA HIS A 241 -3.86 -2.62 19.67
C HIS A 241 -2.76 -1.62 20.01
N THR A 242 -2.05 -1.08 19.01
CA THR A 242 -0.99 -0.08 19.25
C THR A 242 -1.54 1.23 19.81
N SER A 243 -2.75 1.63 19.39
CA SER A 243 -3.40 2.86 19.87
C SER A 243 -3.80 2.79 21.34
N SER A 244 -4.29 1.62 21.81
CA SER A 244 -4.63 1.43 23.23
C SER A 244 -3.43 1.44 24.19
N ALA A 245 -2.21 1.18 23.68
CA ALA A 245 -1.00 1.18 24.50
C ALA A 245 -0.40 2.59 24.70
N GLN A 246 -0.89 3.60 23.96
CA GLN A 246 -0.36 4.97 23.95
C GLN A 246 -1.23 6.01 24.68
N GLN A 247 -2.35 5.62 25.30
CA GLN A 247 -3.06 6.50 26.24
C GLN A 247 -2.45 6.35 27.64
N PRO A 248 -1.57 7.27 28.11
CA PRO A 248 -1.22 7.32 29.51
C PRO A 248 -2.47 7.70 30.31
N THR A 249 -2.86 6.79 31.21
CA THR A 249 -3.79 7.06 32.31
C THR A 249 -3.25 8.12 33.26
#